data_AF-A0A7V2MEB1-F1
#
_entry.id   AF-A0A7V2MEB1-F1
#
_cell.length_a   1.000
_cell.length_b   1.000
_cell.length_c   1.000
_cell.angle_alpha   90.00
_cell.angle_beta   90.00
_cell.angle_gamma   90.00
#
_symmetry.space_group_name_H-M   'P 1'
#
loop_
_entity.id
_entity.type
_entity.pdbx_description
1 polymer ?
#
loop_
_entity_poly.entity_id
_entity_poly.type
_entity_poly.pdbx_seq_one_letter_code
_entity_poly.pdbx_strand_id
1 'polypeptide(L)'
;MEPRIARKMGQMKHDLQAVKAVLSEYFEANGHSLLSEVARHTGRTMYAKTFHAYLTLLQICPYDEERRSFLVVYNGHLPRQLKIICHEIMHFQFLHYYRAVCKNKGLNEKQIQDLKEAMTVLLNQPSFRRFHLAYDQGYEPHQELRKFITTAWHARRSYRFFLDRCIEKTKQVIPRT
;
A
#
# COMPACT_ATOMS: atom_id res chain seq x y z
N MET A 1 -3.75 -14.40 38.23
CA MET A 1 -3.43 -14.67 36.81
C MET A 1 -2.60 -15.94 36.76
N GLU A 2 -3.04 -17.00 36.07
CA GLU A 2 -2.30 -18.28 36.04
C GLU A 2 -0.85 -18.11 35.54
N PRO A 3 0.15 -18.75 36.17
CA PRO A 3 1.57 -18.63 35.78
C PRO A 3 1.85 -18.94 34.30
N ARG A 4 1.05 -19.80 33.69
CA ARG A 4 1.14 -20.17 32.27
C ARG A 4 0.71 -19.03 31.33
N ILE A 5 -0.29 -18.23 31.72
CA ILE A 5 -0.76 -17.06 30.97
C ILE A 5 0.30 -15.96 31.04
N ALA A 6 0.85 -15.70 32.23
CA ALA A 6 1.91 -14.71 32.43
C ALA A 6 3.15 -15.00 31.56
N ARG A 7 3.58 -16.26 31.51
CA ARG A 7 4.72 -16.68 30.68
C ARG A 7 4.46 -16.49 29.18
N LYS A 8 3.25 -16.84 28.70
CA LYS A 8 2.87 -16.63 27.29
C LYS A 8 2.82 -15.13 26.93
N MET A 9 2.29 -14.30 27.82
CA MET A 9 2.28 -12.84 27.62
C MET A 9 3.69 -12.25 27.60
N GLY A 10 4.59 -12.74 28.45
CA GLY A 10 6.00 -12.34 28.45
C GLY A 10 6.70 -12.67 27.13
N GLN A 11 6.52 -13.89 26.61
CA GLN A 11 7.08 -14.29 25.32
C GLN A 11 6.55 -13.43 24.17
N MET A 12 5.23 -13.24 24.10
CA MET A 12 4.61 -12.41 23.06
C MET A 12 5.12 -10.97 23.07
N LYS A 13 5.35 -10.39 24.26
CA LYS A 13 5.93 -9.05 24.40
C LYS A 13 7.35 -9.00 23.82
N HIS A 14 8.18 -10.00 24.09
CA HIS A 14 9.53 -10.10 23.55
C HIS A 14 9.50 -10.21 22.02
N ASP A 15 8.65 -11.08 21.48
CA ASP A 15 8.52 -11.29 20.03
C ASP A 15 8.06 -10.01 19.31
N LEU A 16 7.11 -9.28 19.90
CA LEU A 16 6.66 -7.98 19.37
C LEU A 16 7.80 -6.95 19.30
N GLN A 17 8.66 -6.89 20.32
CA GLN A 17 9.81 -5.97 20.29
C GLN A 17 10.83 -6.38 19.22
N ALA A 18 11.08 -7.68 19.07
CA ALA A 18 11.97 -8.19 18.04
C ALA A 18 11.46 -7.85 16.62
N VAL A 19 10.18 -8.10 16.34
CA VAL A 19 9.55 -7.75 15.05
C VAL A 19 9.61 -6.24 14.81
N LYS A 20 9.30 -5.43 15.83
CA LYS A 20 9.39 -3.97 15.73
C LYS A 20 10.82 -3.52 15.39
N ALA A 21 11.84 -4.09 16.05
CA ALA A 21 13.23 -3.75 15.81
C ALA A 21 13.65 -4.07 14.37
N VAL A 22 13.35 -5.27 13.89
CA VAL A 22 13.67 -5.71 12.51
C VAL A 22 13.00 -4.80 11.48
N LEU A 23 11.72 -4.48 11.65
CA LEU A 23 11.02 -3.58 10.73
C LEU A 23 11.59 -2.16 10.79
N SER A 24 11.91 -1.66 11.99
CA SER A 24 12.48 -0.31 12.16
C SER A 24 13.82 -0.19 11.47
N GLU A 25 14.76 -1.12 11.74
CA GLU A 25 16.08 -1.17 11.11
C GLU A 25 15.96 -1.25 9.57
N TYR A 26 15.05 -2.09 9.07
CA TYR A 26 14.82 -2.23 7.64
C TYR A 26 14.37 -0.90 6.99
N PHE A 27 13.42 -0.18 7.61
CA PHE A 27 12.91 1.08 7.06
C PHE A 27 13.82 2.29 7.35
N GLU A 28 14.67 2.23 8.38
CA GLU A 28 15.76 3.21 8.54
C GLU A 28 16.75 3.10 7.38
N ALA A 29 17.13 1.88 6.99
CA ALA A 29 18.05 1.65 5.88
C ALA A 29 17.42 1.90 4.49
N ASN A 30 16.15 1.53 4.30
CA ASN A 30 15.53 1.49 2.97
C ASN A 30 14.42 2.52 2.74
N GLY A 31 13.91 3.16 3.80
CA GLY A 31 12.70 3.98 3.75
C GLY A 31 12.80 5.14 2.78
N HIS A 32 13.91 5.88 2.78
CA HIS A 32 14.11 6.98 1.83
C HIS A 32 14.06 6.52 0.36
N SER A 33 14.69 5.38 0.05
CA SER A 33 14.69 4.80 -1.28
C SER A 33 13.31 4.30 -1.69
N LEU A 34 12.57 3.67 -0.77
CA LEU A 34 11.18 3.27 -1.00
C LEU A 34 10.30 4.48 -1.33
N LEU A 35 10.37 5.51 -0.49
CA LEU A 35 9.61 6.75 -0.66
C LEU A 35 9.93 7.42 -2.01
N SER A 36 11.20 7.43 -2.41
CA SER A 36 11.63 7.93 -3.72
C SER A 36 11.08 7.11 -4.88
N GLU A 37 11.01 5.80 -4.73
CA GLU A 37 10.44 4.88 -5.72
C GLU A 37 8.92 5.07 -5.88
N VAL A 38 8.20 5.25 -4.77
CA VAL A 38 6.77 5.56 -4.77
C VAL A 38 6.49 6.91 -5.44
N ALA A 39 7.28 7.94 -5.11
CA ALA A 39 7.21 9.24 -5.77
C ALA A 39 7.38 9.12 -7.29
N ARG A 40 8.42 8.38 -7.74
CA ARG A 40 8.68 8.12 -9.15
C ARG A 40 7.50 7.45 -9.86
N HIS A 41 6.90 6.44 -9.22
CA HIS A 41 5.78 5.70 -9.80
C HIS A 41 4.45 6.44 -9.73
N THR A 42 4.36 7.50 -8.93
CA THR A 42 3.15 8.33 -8.84
C THR A 42 3.30 9.65 -9.58
N GLY A 43 4.45 9.91 -10.23
CA GLY A 43 4.70 11.15 -10.97
C GLY A 43 4.67 12.41 -10.11
N ARG A 44 4.86 12.29 -8.79
CA ARG A 44 4.80 13.38 -7.80
C ARG A 44 5.89 13.18 -6.76
N THR A 45 6.30 14.26 -6.09
CA THR A 45 7.09 14.12 -4.87
C THR A 45 6.27 13.41 -3.78
N MET A 46 6.93 12.82 -2.79
CA MET A 46 6.20 12.30 -1.63
C MET A 46 5.49 13.44 -0.90
N TYR A 47 4.22 13.24 -0.58
CA TYR A 47 3.46 14.26 0.14
C TYR A 47 3.83 14.36 1.62
N ALA A 48 4.43 13.31 2.18
CA ALA A 48 4.87 13.24 3.56
C ALA A 48 6.23 12.53 3.67
N LYS A 49 6.99 12.90 4.70
CA LYS A 49 8.28 12.27 5.03
C LYS A 49 8.14 11.13 6.03
N THR A 50 7.03 11.08 6.76
CA THR A 50 6.80 10.12 7.84
C THR A 50 5.42 9.49 7.74
N PHE A 51 5.39 8.18 7.99
CA PHE A 51 4.22 7.33 8.04
C PHE A 51 4.34 6.43 9.27
N HIS A 52 3.22 6.08 9.90
CA HIS A 52 3.22 5.35 11.16
C HIS A 52 2.62 3.95 10.99
N ALA A 53 3.46 2.92 11.03
CA ALA A 53 3.01 1.53 11.03
C ALA A 53 2.88 1.02 12.47
N TYR A 54 1.70 0.57 12.87
CA TYR A 54 1.45 0.00 14.19
C TYR A 54 1.23 -1.51 14.10
N LEU A 55 1.85 -2.27 14.99
CA LEU A 55 1.66 -3.72 15.03
C LEU A 55 0.31 -4.06 15.68
N THR A 56 -0.43 -4.97 15.06
CA THR A 56 -1.73 -5.46 15.58
C THR A 56 -1.75 -6.98 15.68
N LEU A 57 -2.51 -7.49 16.67
CA LEU A 57 -2.86 -8.90 16.79
C LEU A 57 -4.05 -9.28 15.89
N LEU A 58 -4.83 -8.29 15.46
CA LEU A 58 -5.99 -8.50 14.62
C LEU A 58 -5.56 -8.82 13.18
N GLN A 59 -6.32 -9.67 12.48
CA GLN A 59 -6.05 -10.01 11.07
C GLN A 59 -6.56 -8.94 10.08
N ILE A 60 -6.98 -7.77 10.58
CA ILE A 60 -7.40 -6.61 9.79
C ILE A 60 -6.33 -5.52 9.85
N CYS A 61 -6.11 -4.85 8.73
CA CYS A 61 -5.08 -3.80 8.56
C CYS A 61 -5.72 -2.45 8.19
N PRO A 62 -6.57 -1.85 9.04
CA PRO A 62 -7.14 -0.54 8.76
C PRO A 62 -6.05 0.54 8.71
N TYR A 63 -6.34 1.63 7.99
CA TYR A 63 -5.52 2.84 7.93
C TYR A 63 -6.33 4.08 8.32
N ASP A 64 -5.61 5.14 8.69
CA ASP A 64 -6.08 6.47 9.01
C ASP A 64 -5.28 7.48 8.16
N GLU A 65 -5.96 8.13 7.22
CA GLU A 65 -5.36 9.06 6.25
C GLU A 65 -4.86 10.34 6.91
N GLU A 66 -5.59 10.87 7.90
CA GLU A 66 -5.25 12.12 8.57
C GLU A 66 -3.97 11.94 9.39
N ARG A 67 -3.89 10.82 10.11
CA ARG A 67 -2.72 10.46 10.94
C ARG A 67 -1.60 9.79 10.15
N ARG A 68 -1.83 9.47 8.86
CA ARG A 68 -0.88 8.74 8.00
C ARG A 68 -0.41 7.45 8.64
N SER A 69 -1.35 6.74 9.25
CA SER A 69 -1.06 5.56 10.05
C SER A 69 -1.86 4.35 9.62
N PHE A 70 -1.30 3.16 9.79
CA PHE A 70 -1.96 1.92 9.41
C PHE A 70 -1.49 0.77 10.30
N LEU A 71 -2.31 -0.28 10.34
CA LEU A 71 -1.99 -1.48 11.12
C LEU A 71 -1.28 -2.52 10.26
N VAL A 72 -0.34 -3.24 10.88
CA VAL A 72 0.40 -4.34 10.28
C VAL A 72 0.30 -5.54 11.21
N VAL A 73 -0.12 -6.69 10.68
CA VAL A 73 -0.27 -7.89 11.49
C VAL A 73 1.09 -8.36 12.03
N TYR A 74 1.20 -8.52 13.35
CA TYR A 74 2.46 -8.88 14.00
C TYR A 74 2.93 -10.31 13.67
N ASN A 75 1.99 -11.26 13.57
CA ASN A 75 2.27 -12.68 13.31
C ASN A 75 2.38 -13.00 11.82
N GLY A 76 2.43 -11.98 10.96
CA GLY A 76 2.80 -12.16 9.57
C GLY A 76 4.29 -12.44 9.43
N HIS A 77 4.67 -13.27 8.46
CA HIS A 77 6.07 -13.37 8.06
C HIS A 77 6.55 -12.05 7.44
N LEU A 78 7.85 -11.73 7.59
CA LEU A 78 8.44 -10.46 7.17
C LEU A 78 8.07 -10.04 5.73
N PRO A 79 8.11 -10.92 4.69
CA PRO A 79 7.64 -10.56 3.35
C PRO A 79 6.21 -10.01 3.27
N ARG A 80 5.28 -10.56 4.06
CA ARG A 80 3.89 -10.10 4.11
C ARG A 80 3.80 -8.73 4.76
N GLN A 81 4.54 -8.49 5.84
CA GLN A 81 4.55 -7.22 6.56
C GLN A 81 5.13 -6.09 5.69
N LEU A 82 6.27 -6.34 5.04
CA LEU A 82 6.89 -5.36 4.12
C LEU A 82 5.96 -5.01 2.96
N LYS A 83 5.29 -6.02 2.37
CA LYS A 83 4.29 -5.81 1.32
C LYS A 83 3.15 -4.91 1.79
N ILE A 84 2.56 -5.19 2.97
CA ILE A 84 1.48 -4.36 3.54
C ILE A 84 1.97 -2.92 3.73
N ILE A 85 3.16 -2.72 4.30
CA ILE A 85 3.70 -1.36 4.50
C ILE A 85 3.86 -0.61 3.17
N CYS A 86 4.41 -1.25 2.15
CA CYS A 86 4.54 -0.63 0.82
C CYS A 86 3.16 -0.31 0.21
N HIS A 87 2.18 -1.21 0.38
CA HIS A 87 0.80 -1.09 -0.10
C HIS A 87 0.12 0.15 0.49
N GLU A 88 0.16 0.31 1.82
CA GLU A 88 -0.49 1.43 2.51
C GLU A 88 0.18 2.77 2.20
N ILE A 89 1.52 2.82 2.10
CA ILE A 89 2.23 4.04 1.67
C ILE A 89 1.77 4.46 0.27
N MET A 90 1.59 3.50 -0.65
CA MET A 90 1.12 3.78 -2.01
C MET A 90 -0.32 4.29 -2.02
N HIS A 91 -1.20 3.74 -1.18
CA HIS A 91 -2.56 4.24 -1.00
C HIS A 91 -2.59 5.70 -0.57
N PHE A 92 -1.84 6.04 0.47
CA PHE A 92 -1.78 7.40 0.98
C PHE A 92 -1.30 8.40 -0.07
N GLN A 93 -0.21 8.07 -0.77
CA GLN A 93 0.31 8.91 -1.84
C GLN A 93 -0.73 9.10 -2.95
N PHE A 94 -1.43 8.03 -3.36
CA PHE A 94 -2.45 8.09 -4.39
C PHE A 94 -3.63 8.97 -3.96
N LEU A 95 -4.20 8.72 -2.80
CA LEU A 95 -5.37 9.44 -2.31
C LEU A 95 -5.08 10.93 -2.11
N HIS A 96 -3.91 11.27 -1.57
CA HIS A 96 -3.51 12.66 -1.35
C HIS A 96 -3.51 13.47 -2.65
N TYR A 97 -2.87 12.97 -3.72
CA TYR A 97 -2.74 13.72 -4.96
C TYR A 97 -3.90 13.53 -5.95
N TYR A 98 -4.52 12.35 -5.95
CA TYR A 98 -5.37 11.93 -7.07
C TYR A 98 -6.83 11.71 -6.71
N ARG A 99 -7.23 11.72 -5.43
CA ARG A 99 -8.64 11.63 -5.06
C ARG A 99 -9.45 12.76 -5.72
N ALA A 100 -9.02 14.02 -5.57
CA ALA A 100 -9.70 15.16 -6.17
C ALA A 100 -9.70 15.11 -7.70
N VAL A 101 -8.57 14.70 -8.31
CA VAL A 101 -8.46 14.54 -9.77
C VAL A 101 -9.45 13.51 -10.29
N CYS A 102 -9.57 12.37 -9.60
CA CYS A 102 -10.50 11.32 -9.95
C CYS A 102 -11.96 11.77 -9.81
N LYS A 103 -12.31 12.48 -8.71
CA LYS A 103 -13.65 13.07 -8.51
C LYS A 103 -14.00 14.04 -9.64
N ASN A 104 -13.08 14.95 -9.98
CA ASN A 104 -13.28 15.93 -11.05
C ASN A 104 -13.41 15.28 -12.43
N LYS A 105 -12.86 14.07 -12.61
CA LYS A 105 -13.01 13.26 -13.83
C LYS A 105 -14.23 12.33 -13.79
N GLY A 106 -15.06 12.43 -12.76
CA GLY A 106 -16.34 11.74 -12.65
C GLY A 106 -16.25 10.34 -12.06
N LEU A 107 -15.22 10.00 -11.27
CA LEU A 107 -15.28 8.81 -10.43
C LEU A 107 -16.05 9.09 -9.14
N ASN A 108 -16.90 8.15 -8.71
CA ASN A 108 -17.47 8.17 -7.36
C ASN A 108 -16.46 7.60 -6.34
N GLU A 109 -16.75 7.69 -5.04
CA GLU A 109 -15.80 7.25 -4.00
C GLU A 109 -15.48 5.76 -4.10
N LYS A 110 -16.46 4.90 -4.40
CA LYS A 110 -16.22 3.46 -4.60
C LYS A 110 -15.23 3.20 -5.74
N GLN A 111 -15.42 3.83 -6.89
CA GLN A 111 -14.52 3.72 -8.04
C GLN A 111 -13.11 4.24 -7.71
N ILE A 112 -12.99 5.29 -6.88
CA ILE A 112 -11.71 5.80 -6.41
C ILE A 112 -11.00 4.78 -5.53
N GLN A 113 -11.73 4.15 -4.59
CA GLN A 113 -11.17 3.10 -3.74
C GLN A 113 -10.74 1.90 -4.57
N ASP A 114 -11.58 1.42 -5.50
CA ASP A 114 -11.24 0.30 -6.37
C ASP A 114 -10.02 0.61 -7.27
N LEU A 115 -9.91 1.83 -7.80
CA LEU A 115 -8.73 2.26 -8.56
C LEU A 115 -7.48 2.35 -7.67
N LYS A 116 -7.61 2.89 -6.44
CA LYS A 116 -6.53 2.97 -5.44
C LYS A 116 -6.00 1.56 -5.11
N GLU A 117 -6.89 0.60 -4.86
CA GLU A 117 -6.56 -0.81 -4.62
C GLU A 117 -5.90 -1.46 -5.84
N ALA A 118 -6.42 -1.23 -7.05
CA ALA A 118 -5.84 -1.77 -8.27
C ALA A 118 -4.46 -1.18 -8.58
N MET A 119 -4.21 0.10 -8.25
CA MET A 119 -2.96 0.80 -8.53
C MET A 119 -1.75 0.18 -7.81
N THR A 120 -1.96 -0.53 -6.70
CA THR A 120 -0.87 -1.20 -5.96
C THR A 120 -0.20 -2.31 -6.76
N VAL A 121 -0.76 -2.74 -7.91
CA VAL A 121 -0.07 -3.62 -8.86
C VAL A 121 1.27 -3.04 -9.34
N LEU A 122 1.44 -1.71 -9.30
CA LEU A 122 2.71 -1.07 -9.63
C LEU A 122 3.83 -1.37 -8.63
N LEU A 123 3.51 -1.80 -7.42
CA LEU A 123 4.51 -2.31 -6.47
C LEU A 123 5.17 -3.60 -6.99
N ASN A 124 4.57 -4.28 -7.95
CA ASN A 124 5.20 -5.47 -8.54
C ASN A 124 6.29 -5.16 -9.58
N GLN A 125 6.53 -3.88 -9.88
CA GLN A 125 7.57 -3.49 -10.82
C GLN A 125 8.97 -3.87 -10.29
N PRO A 126 9.93 -4.22 -11.16
CA PRO A 126 11.25 -4.73 -10.73
C PRO A 126 11.98 -3.84 -9.72
N SER A 127 11.80 -2.51 -9.80
CA SER A 127 12.41 -1.54 -8.90
C SER A 127 11.98 -1.65 -7.44
N PHE A 128 10.82 -2.27 -7.18
CA PHE A 128 10.29 -2.49 -5.83
C PHE A 128 10.68 -3.84 -5.22
N ARG A 129 11.28 -4.76 -5.98
CA ARG A 129 11.65 -6.10 -5.49
C ARG A 129 12.61 -6.08 -4.30
N ARG A 130 13.37 -4.98 -4.13
CA ARG A 130 14.24 -4.76 -2.96
C ARG A 130 13.49 -4.34 -1.70
N PHE A 131 12.26 -3.83 -1.83
CA PHE A 131 11.46 -3.26 -0.72
C PHE A 131 10.42 -4.25 -0.17
N HIS A 132 9.92 -5.14 -1.00
CA HIS A 132 9.07 -6.23 -0.54
C HIS A 132 9.34 -7.50 -1.35
N LEU A 133 9.34 -8.63 -0.64
CA LEU A 133 9.68 -9.94 -1.19
C LEU A 133 8.45 -10.72 -1.68
N ALA A 134 7.24 -10.17 -1.49
CA ALA A 134 5.99 -10.81 -1.84
C ALA A 134 5.25 -9.99 -2.89
N TYR A 135 4.73 -10.67 -3.93
CA TYR A 135 3.93 -10.02 -4.96
C TYR A 135 2.60 -9.53 -4.38
N ASP A 136 2.18 -8.34 -4.80
CA ASP A 136 0.86 -7.82 -4.54
C ASP A 136 -0.11 -8.43 -5.56
N GLN A 137 -0.92 -9.39 -5.12
CA GLN A 137 -1.92 -10.03 -5.97
C GLN A 137 -3.18 -9.18 -6.14
N GLY A 138 -3.48 -8.27 -5.20
CA GLY A 138 -4.76 -7.56 -5.13
C GLY A 138 -5.95 -8.50 -4.88
N TYR A 139 -7.16 -7.93 -4.88
CA TYR A 139 -8.40 -8.68 -4.75
C TYR A 139 -8.95 -9.12 -6.11
N GLU A 140 -9.77 -10.18 -6.11
CA GLU A 140 -10.40 -10.71 -7.33
C GLU A 140 -11.15 -9.65 -8.15
N PRO A 141 -11.97 -8.75 -7.54
CA PRO A 141 -12.74 -7.76 -8.31
C PRO A 141 -11.86 -6.76 -9.08
N HIS A 142 -10.58 -6.62 -8.70
CA HIS A 142 -9.67 -5.66 -9.28
C HIS A 142 -8.77 -6.26 -10.37
N GLN A 143 -8.81 -7.57 -10.61
CA GLN A 143 -7.87 -8.24 -11.51
C GLN A 143 -7.90 -7.70 -12.93
N GLU A 144 -9.08 -7.42 -13.47
CA GLU A 144 -9.20 -6.83 -14.81
C GLU A 144 -8.52 -5.45 -14.86
N LEU A 145 -8.79 -4.59 -13.87
CA LEU A 145 -8.20 -3.26 -13.78
C LEU A 145 -6.67 -3.33 -13.57
N ARG A 146 -6.18 -4.27 -12.75
CA ARG A 146 -4.74 -4.50 -12.50
C ARG A 146 -3.99 -4.96 -13.75
N LYS A 147 -4.59 -5.87 -14.54
CA LYS A 147 -4.05 -6.29 -15.84
C LYS A 147 -3.94 -5.09 -16.78
N PHE A 148 -4.99 -4.28 -16.86
CA PHE A 148 -4.96 -3.06 -17.67
C PHE A 148 -3.89 -2.07 -17.18
N ILE A 149 -3.81 -1.80 -15.87
CA ILE A 149 -2.84 -0.88 -15.28
C ILE A 149 -1.41 -1.29 -15.62
N THR A 150 -1.10 -2.58 -15.51
CA THR A 150 0.24 -3.11 -15.87
C THR A 150 0.57 -2.80 -17.33
N THR A 151 -0.33 -3.15 -18.25
CA THR A 151 -0.13 -2.88 -19.68
C THR A 151 -0.02 -1.38 -19.98
N ALA A 152 -0.92 -0.56 -19.42
CA ALA A 152 -0.94 0.88 -19.61
C ALA A 152 0.31 1.57 -19.02
N TRP A 153 0.83 1.05 -17.90
CA TRP A 153 2.04 1.56 -17.27
C TRP A 153 3.26 1.38 -18.18
N HIS A 154 3.42 0.22 -18.80
CA HIS A 154 4.54 -0.03 -19.73
C HIS A 154 4.41 0.75 -21.04
N ALA A 155 3.19 1.01 -21.50
CA ALA A 155 2.91 1.82 -22.68
C ALA A 155 2.84 3.34 -22.41
N ARG A 156 3.17 3.79 -21.18
CA ARG A 156 2.92 5.18 -20.77
C ARG A 156 3.80 6.18 -21.51
N ARG A 157 3.18 7.27 -21.95
CA ARG A 157 3.90 8.47 -22.47
C ARG A 157 4.20 9.47 -21.34
N SER A 158 3.25 9.64 -20.42
CA SER A 158 3.38 10.47 -19.23
C SER A 158 2.52 9.91 -18.10
N TYR A 159 2.78 10.28 -16.85
CA TYR A 159 1.98 9.83 -15.71
C TYR A 159 0.51 10.29 -15.83
N ARG A 160 0.27 11.53 -16.26
CA ARG A 160 -1.07 12.06 -16.49
C ARG A 160 -1.84 11.25 -17.54
N PHE A 161 -1.20 10.96 -18.67
CA PHE A 161 -1.83 10.16 -19.73
C PHE A 161 -2.15 8.73 -19.23
N PHE A 162 -1.25 8.14 -18.47
CA PHE A 162 -1.47 6.85 -17.82
C PHE A 162 -2.67 6.89 -16.86
N LEU A 163 -2.70 7.85 -15.93
CA LEU A 163 -3.78 7.98 -14.95
C LEU A 163 -5.13 8.21 -15.63
N ASP A 164 -5.18 9.06 -16.66
CA ASP A 164 -6.41 9.33 -17.42
C ASP A 164 -6.97 8.04 -18.03
N ARG A 165 -6.11 7.20 -18.61
CA ARG A 165 -6.52 5.89 -19.14
C ARG A 165 -7.03 4.95 -18.06
N CYS A 166 -6.40 4.93 -16.88
CA CYS A 166 -6.86 4.13 -15.75
C CYS A 166 -8.22 4.59 -15.23
N ILE A 167 -8.46 5.91 -15.16
CA ILE A 167 -9.75 6.48 -14.78
C ILE A 167 -10.85 6.05 -15.75
N GLU A 168 -10.61 6.16 -17.07
CA GLU A 168 -11.60 5.73 -18.07
C GLU A 168 -11.86 4.22 -17.99
N LYS A 169 -10.83 3.39 -17.81
CA LYS A 169 -11.02 1.94 -17.63
C LYS A 169 -11.83 1.63 -16.37
N THR A 170 -11.58 2.36 -15.27
CA THR A 170 -12.31 2.20 -14.00
C THR A 170 -13.81 2.39 -14.20
N LYS A 171 -14.23 3.42 -14.95
CA LYS A 171 -15.65 3.68 -15.25
C LYS A 171 -16.33 2.53 -16.00
N GLN A 172 -15.58 1.82 -16.83
CA GLN A 172 -16.09 0.72 -17.65
C GLN A 172 -16.28 -0.57 -16.83
N VAL A 173 -15.34 -0.85 -15.92
CA VAL A 173 -15.28 -2.14 -15.20
C VAL A 173 -15.92 -2.10 -13.83
N ILE A 174 -16.08 -0.91 -13.24
CA ILE A 174 -16.71 -0.72 -11.93
C ILE A 174 -17.97 0.13 -12.11
N PRO A 175 -19.17 -0.47 -12.01
CA PRO A 175 -20.43 0.26 -12.07
C PRO A 175 -20.52 1.33 -10.98
N ARG A 176 -21.23 2.42 -11.28
CA ARG A 176 -21.67 3.37 -10.26
C ARG A 176 -22.82 2.72 -9.47
N THR A 177 -22.49 2.10 -8.35
CA THR A 177 -23.47 1.74 -7.31
C THR A 177 -23.97 2.98 -6.60
#